data_AF-A0A822ZIW6-F1
#
_entry.id   AF-A0A822ZIW6-F1
#
_cell.length_a   1.000
_cell.length_b   1.000
_cell.length_c   1.000
_cell.angle_alpha   90.00
_cell.angle_beta   90.00
_cell.angle_gamma   90.00
#
_symmetry.space_group_name_H-M   'P 1'
#
loop_
_entity.id
_entity.type
_entity.pdbx_description
1 polymer ?
#
loop_
_entity_poly.entity_id
_entity_poly.type
_entity_poly.pdbx_seq_one_letter_code
_entity_poly.pdbx_strand_id
1 'polypeptide(L)'
;MISGTIPSSWRASKLKTLNLVANNFVFDDSNSSLPFPGLHCLQRNFPCNRDSPRYAYISIKCGGLGTKASTDGRRFEREDESLGPASYYVTDTQKWGVSNVGLFNDRKTQSYFQNTLSQISGAGILTTEFFQTSRLSPGSLRYYGLGWKMGYTVSLWFAETGISDASTETWQSLGRRVFDIYIQGNRELKDFNIRKETGGASNFAVQKDFKANVSENFLEIHSSGWKRYCAYLNKVTMDHLSLPWL
;
A
#
# COMPACT_ATOMS: atom_id res chain seq x y z
N MET A 1 8.42 16.21 -11.72
CA MET A 1 9.20 17.37 -11.25
C MET A 1 8.33 18.61 -11.09
N ILE A 2 7.18 18.59 -10.40
CA ILE A 2 6.33 19.79 -10.30
C ILE A 2 6.55 20.45 -8.94
N SER A 3 6.75 21.76 -8.95
CA SER A 3 6.95 22.59 -7.75
C SER A 3 6.22 23.91 -7.89
N GLY A 4 5.85 24.53 -6.77
CA GLY A 4 5.19 25.83 -6.72
C GLY A 4 3.87 25.79 -5.95
N THR A 5 3.06 26.83 -6.08
CA THR A 5 1.72 26.88 -5.47
C THR A 5 0.71 26.10 -6.31
N ILE A 6 -0.29 25.50 -5.66
CA ILE A 6 -1.41 24.90 -6.36
C ILE A 6 -2.31 26.05 -6.85
N PRO A 7 -2.62 26.15 -8.16
CA PRO A 7 -3.43 27.25 -8.67
C PRO A 7 -4.82 27.28 -8.02
N SER A 8 -5.23 28.42 -7.48
CA SER A 8 -6.56 28.62 -6.87
C SER A 8 -7.72 28.39 -7.85
N SER A 9 -7.46 28.46 -9.16
CA SER A 9 -8.42 28.18 -10.23
C SER A 9 -8.73 26.68 -10.43
N TRP A 10 -7.95 25.79 -9.80
CA TRP A 10 -8.20 24.36 -9.83
C TRP A 10 -9.42 24.02 -8.94
N ARG A 11 -10.60 24.03 -9.55
CA ARG A 11 -11.87 23.67 -8.87
C ARG A 11 -11.82 22.24 -8.34
N ALA A 12 -12.41 21.99 -7.17
CA ALA A 12 -12.45 20.68 -6.51
C ALA A 12 -12.94 19.51 -7.39
N SER A 13 -13.78 19.77 -8.39
CA SER A 13 -14.28 18.74 -9.32
C SER A 13 -13.24 18.28 -10.37
N LYS A 14 -12.31 19.14 -10.80
CA LYS A 14 -11.23 18.77 -11.74
C LYS A 14 -10.06 18.07 -11.04
N LEU A 15 -9.98 18.16 -9.71
CA LEU A 15 -8.84 17.69 -8.91
C LEU A 15 -8.98 16.26 -8.38
N LYS A 16 -10.19 15.69 -8.37
CA LYS A 16 -10.44 14.31 -7.89
C LYS A 16 -9.74 13.23 -8.74
N THR A 17 -9.18 13.62 -9.88
CA THR A 17 -8.50 12.72 -10.83
C THR A 17 -6.99 13.01 -10.95
N LEU A 18 -6.43 13.87 -10.10
CA LEU A 18 -4.99 14.14 -10.06
C LEU A 18 -4.36 13.56 -8.79
N ASN A 19 -3.30 12.78 -9.00
CA ASN A 19 -2.44 12.33 -7.91
C ASN A 19 -1.22 13.26 -7.80
N LEU A 20 -1.20 14.08 -6.75
CA LEU A 20 -0.16 15.09 -6.51
C LEU A 20 0.93 14.61 -5.53
N VAL A 21 0.88 13.34 -5.11
CA VAL A 21 1.86 12.73 -4.20
C VAL A 21 3.27 12.77 -4.79
N ALA A 22 4.28 12.92 -3.93
CA ALA A 22 5.70 12.98 -4.26
C ALA A 22 6.10 14.16 -5.17
N ASN A 23 5.37 15.28 -5.09
CA ASN A 23 5.76 16.58 -5.68
C ASN A 23 6.24 17.57 -4.59
N ASN A 24 6.53 18.81 -5.00
CA ASN A 24 7.04 19.89 -4.14
C ASN A 24 6.11 21.11 -4.16
N PHE A 25 4.85 20.92 -3.75
CA PHE A 25 3.89 22.01 -3.66
C PHE A 25 4.04 22.81 -2.36
N VAL A 26 3.77 24.11 -2.46
CA VAL A 26 3.72 25.04 -1.32
C VAL A 26 2.28 25.11 -0.79
N PHE A 27 2.11 24.83 0.50
CA PHE A 27 0.83 24.97 1.20
C PHE A 27 0.92 26.23 2.07
N ASP A 28 0.23 27.30 1.65
CA ASP A 28 0.08 28.56 2.38
C ASP A 28 -1.39 28.78 2.80
N ASP A 29 -1.68 29.88 3.49
CA ASP A 29 -3.04 30.17 3.99
C ASP A 29 -4.08 30.32 2.86
N SER A 30 -3.65 30.62 1.63
CA SER A 30 -4.52 30.67 0.45
C SER A 30 -5.02 29.28 0.01
N ASN A 31 -4.36 28.21 0.49
CA ASN A 31 -4.64 26.81 0.19
C ASN A 31 -5.44 26.08 1.26
N SER A 32 -5.86 26.77 2.34
CA SER A 32 -6.63 26.21 3.47
C SER A 32 -7.99 25.61 3.08
N SER A 33 -8.52 25.96 1.91
CA SER A 33 -9.78 25.44 1.36
C SER A 33 -9.61 24.34 0.29
N LEU A 34 -8.37 23.91 0.00
CA LEU A 34 -8.14 22.89 -1.02
C LEU A 34 -8.55 21.48 -0.54
N PRO A 35 -9.15 20.65 -1.42
CA PRO A 35 -9.71 19.34 -1.06
C PRO A 35 -8.62 18.24 -0.97
N PHE A 36 -7.47 18.54 -0.35
CA PHE A 36 -6.30 17.67 -0.31
C PHE A 36 -5.86 17.35 1.14
N PRO A 37 -6.72 16.70 1.94
CA PRO A 37 -6.37 16.34 3.30
C PRO A 37 -5.09 15.49 3.33
N GLY A 38 -4.16 15.85 4.22
CA GLY A 38 -2.90 15.13 4.42
C GLY A 38 -1.88 15.19 3.25
N LEU A 39 -2.17 15.83 2.11
CA LEU A 39 -1.25 15.84 0.96
C LEU A 39 0.11 16.46 1.27
N HIS A 40 0.12 17.46 2.16
CA HIS A 40 1.35 18.06 2.66
C HIS A 40 2.30 17.01 3.25
N CYS A 41 1.78 15.95 3.89
CA CYS A 41 2.57 14.82 4.42
C CYS A 41 2.98 13.80 3.37
N LEU A 42 2.53 13.91 2.14
CA LEU A 42 2.93 13.04 1.03
C LEU A 42 3.71 13.82 -0.04
N GLN A 43 4.21 15.01 0.28
CA GLN A 43 5.18 15.72 -0.55
C GLN A 43 6.54 15.06 -0.45
N ARG A 44 7.37 15.26 -1.48
CA ARG A 44 8.67 14.60 -1.59
C ARG A 44 9.57 14.89 -0.39
N ASN A 45 9.59 16.13 0.09
CA ASN A 45 10.42 16.58 1.20
C ASN A 45 9.83 16.29 2.59
N PHE A 46 8.68 15.62 2.67
CA PHE A 46 7.99 15.23 3.90
C PHE A 46 8.06 16.29 5.03
N PRO A 47 7.24 17.35 4.95
CA PRO A 47 7.24 18.43 5.94
C PRO A 47 6.58 18.04 7.27
N CYS A 48 5.84 16.93 7.34
CA CYS A 48 5.06 16.56 8.52
C CYS A 48 5.87 15.89 9.63
N ASN A 49 5.37 16.02 10.87
CA ASN A 49 5.76 15.20 12.03
C ASN A 49 7.28 15.12 12.29
N ARG A 50 8.04 16.19 12.00
CA ARG A 50 9.51 16.21 12.06
C ARG A 50 10.10 16.18 13.47
N ASP A 51 9.31 16.56 14.48
CA ASP A 51 9.86 16.86 15.80
C ASP A 51 10.05 15.61 16.68
N SER A 52 9.32 14.52 16.45
CA SER A 52 9.50 13.25 17.17
C SER A 52 8.76 12.06 16.52
N PRO A 53 9.33 10.85 16.54
CA PRO A 53 8.65 9.65 16.05
C PRO A 53 7.43 9.37 16.91
N ARG A 54 6.26 9.31 16.26
CA ARG A 54 4.97 9.16 16.96
C ARG A 54 4.55 7.72 17.15
N TYR A 55 5.10 6.81 16.35
CA TYR A 55 4.63 5.43 16.26
C TYR A 55 5.80 4.44 16.28
N ALA A 56 5.75 3.48 17.19
CA ALA A 56 6.73 2.39 17.27
C ALA A 56 6.53 1.35 16.15
N TYR A 57 5.29 1.18 15.69
CA TYR A 57 4.94 0.27 14.62
C TYR A 57 3.66 0.70 13.89
N ILE A 58 3.50 0.19 12.68
CA ILE A 58 2.29 0.27 11.85
C ILE A 58 1.89 -1.15 11.43
N SER A 59 0.58 -1.37 11.35
CA SER A 59 -0.02 -2.62 10.86
C SER A 59 -1.27 -2.27 10.08
N ILE A 60 -1.29 -2.61 8.79
CA ILE A 60 -2.34 -2.19 7.86
C ILE A 60 -3.03 -3.43 7.27
N LYS A 61 -4.35 -3.42 7.34
CA LYS A 61 -5.25 -4.37 6.67
C LYS A 61 -5.66 -3.83 5.29
N CYS A 62 -4.79 -4.05 4.31
CA CYS A 62 -4.98 -3.58 2.93
C CYS A 62 -6.25 -4.14 2.32
N GLY A 63 -7.08 -3.24 1.77
CA GLY A 63 -8.31 -3.58 1.07
C GLY A 63 -9.46 -4.12 1.94
N GLY A 64 -9.32 -4.12 3.27
CA GLY A 64 -10.25 -4.83 4.16
C GLY A 64 -10.98 -3.94 5.15
N LEU A 65 -12.29 -4.17 5.29
CA LEU A 65 -13.14 -3.48 6.26
C LEU A 65 -12.74 -3.80 7.70
N GLY A 66 -12.81 -2.79 8.57
CA GLY A 66 -12.68 -2.95 10.02
C GLY A 66 -11.28 -3.34 10.52
N THR A 67 -10.97 -2.89 11.73
CA THR A 67 -9.73 -3.27 12.43
C THR A 67 -9.81 -4.73 12.85
N LYS A 68 -8.70 -5.48 12.75
CA LYS A 68 -8.64 -6.88 13.19
C LYS A 68 -7.37 -7.14 14.00
N ALA A 69 -7.47 -7.97 15.03
CA ALA A 69 -6.32 -8.45 15.78
C ALA A 69 -5.90 -9.84 15.28
N SER A 70 -4.60 -10.06 15.16
CA SER A 70 -4.00 -11.39 14.95
C SER A 70 -4.05 -12.21 16.24
N THR A 71 -3.71 -13.50 16.15
CA THR A 71 -3.81 -14.42 17.30
C THR A 71 -2.85 -14.07 18.43
N ASP A 72 -1.76 -13.36 18.14
CA ASP A 72 -0.80 -12.82 19.12
C ASP A 72 -1.19 -11.43 19.65
N GLY A 73 -2.37 -10.92 19.30
CA GLY A 73 -2.93 -9.67 19.79
C GLY A 73 -2.52 -8.41 19.01
N ARG A 74 -1.68 -8.52 17.98
CA ARG A 74 -1.30 -7.36 17.16
C ARG A 74 -2.50 -6.83 16.37
N ARG A 75 -2.80 -5.54 16.52
CA ARG A 75 -3.93 -4.88 15.86
C ARG A 75 -3.53 -4.33 14.50
N PHE A 76 -4.34 -4.62 13.48
CA PHE A 76 -4.21 -4.09 12.12
C PHE A 76 -5.32 -3.09 11.83
N GLU A 77 -4.91 -1.87 11.52
CA GLU A 77 -5.81 -0.79 11.11
C GLU A 77 -6.41 -1.09 9.75
N ARG A 78 -7.70 -0.80 9.56
CA ARG A 78 -8.37 -0.98 8.28
C ARG A 78 -7.79 -0.05 7.22
N GLU A 79 -7.71 -0.54 6.00
CA GLU A 79 -7.46 0.28 4.83
C GLU A 79 -8.50 -0.10 3.77
N ASP A 80 -9.69 0.48 3.92
CA ASP A 80 -10.89 0.20 3.13
C ASP A 80 -11.32 1.42 2.29
N GLU A 81 -10.40 2.36 2.10
CA GLU A 81 -10.64 3.60 1.38
C GLU A 81 -10.99 3.36 -0.08
N SER A 82 -12.00 4.09 -0.56
CA SER A 82 -12.45 4.05 -1.95
C SER A 82 -11.54 4.90 -2.83
N LEU A 83 -10.40 4.31 -3.19
CA LEU A 83 -9.41 4.97 -4.06
C LEU A 83 -9.87 4.94 -5.53
N GLY A 84 -9.60 6.02 -6.24
CA GLY A 84 -9.76 6.15 -7.69
C GLY A 84 -8.45 5.85 -8.45
N PRO A 85 -8.45 6.02 -9.78
CA PRO A 85 -7.31 5.72 -10.65
C PRO A 85 -6.09 6.64 -10.48
N ALA A 86 -6.26 7.73 -9.74
CA ALA A 86 -5.21 8.68 -9.43
C ALA A 86 -5.61 9.40 -8.15
N SER A 87 -5.57 8.68 -7.03
CA SER A 87 -5.97 9.21 -5.73
C SER A 87 -5.08 8.68 -4.62
N TYR A 88 -5.23 9.27 -3.45
CA TYR A 88 -4.52 8.88 -2.25
C TYR A 88 -5.42 9.09 -1.04
N TYR A 89 -4.99 8.54 0.08
CA TYR A 89 -5.59 8.76 1.39
C TYR A 89 -4.48 8.85 2.44
N VAL A 90 -4.69 9.68 3.45
CA VAL A 90 -3.83 9.81 4.63
C VAL A 90 -4.75 9.73 5.83
N THR A 91 -4.37 8.96 6.85
CA THR A 91 -5.18 8.88 8.07
C THR A 91 -5.27 10.24 8.77
N ASP A 92 -6.35 10.49 9.50
CA ASP A 92 -6.51 11.72 10.29
C ASP A 92 -5.39 11.89 11.34
N THR A 93 -4.90 10.76 11.86
CA THR A 93 -3.75 10.70 12.76
C THR A 93 -2.41 10.99 12.07
N GLN A 94 -2.39 11.05 10.74
CA GLN A 94 -1.20 11.15 9.91
C GLN A 94 -0.16 10.08 10.29
N LYS A 95 -0.64 8.85 10.54
CA LYS A 95 0.17 7.69 10.91
C LYS A 95 0.67 6.97 9.67
N TRP A 96 -0.21 6.77 8.70
CA TRP A 96 0.11 6.17 7.42
C TRP A 96 -0.73 6.78 6.31
N GLY A 97 -0.30 6.56 5.08
CA GLY A 97 -1.03 6.92 3.87
C GLY A 97 -0.93 5.85 2.80
N VAL A 98 -1.83 5.92 1.83
CA VAL A 98 -1.88 5.03 0.67
C VAL A 98 -2.12 5.85 -0.59
N SER A 99 -1.50 5.46 -1.69
CA SER A 99 -1.66 6.11 -3.00
C SER A 99 -1.84 5.07 -4.08
N ASN A 100 -2.81 5.30 -4.96
CA ASN A 100 -3.13 4.42 -6.07
C ASN A 100 -3.07 5.19 -7.40
N VAL A 101 -2.42 4.58 -8.40
CA VAL A 101 -2.38 5.08 -9.77
C VAL A 101 -2.59 3.95 -10.76
N GLY A 102 -3.46 4.18 -11.73
CA GLY A 102 -3.67 3.34 -12.90
C GLY A 102 -5.13 2.98 -13.13
N LEU A 103 -5.42 2.51 -14.34
CA LEU A 103 -6.74 2.08 -14.79
C LEU A 103 -6.70 0.63 -15.26
N PHE A 104 -7.71 -0.14 -14.90
CA PHE A 104 -7.96 -1.44 -15.50
C PHE A 104 -8.65 -1.25 -16.85
N ASN A 105 -8.01 -1.68 -17.93
CA ASN A 105 -8.54 -1.52 -19.29
C ASN A 105 -9.77 -2.40 -19.56
N ASP A 106 -9.91 -3.51 -18.84
CA ASP A 106 -10.94 -4.52 -19.00
C ASP A 106 -12.16 -4.30 -18.07
N ARG A 107 -12.12 -3.32 -17.16
CA ARG A 107 -13.18 -3.06 -16.19
C ARG A 107 -14.01 -1.83 -16.56
N LYS A 108 -15.32 -2.02 -16.79
CA LYS A 108 -16.29 -0.92 -16.95
C LYS A 108 -16.35 -0.03 -15.69
N THR A 109 -16.40 -0.67 -14.52
CA THR A 109 -16.36 0.00 -13.22
C THR A 109 -15.03 -0.30 -12.56
N GLN A 110 -14.25 0.73 -12.25
CA GLN A 110 -12.97 0.58 -11.59
C GLN A 110 -13.17 0.13 -10.14
N SER A 111 -12.51 -0.96 -9.77
CA SER A 111 -12.42 -1.45 -8.40
C SER A 111 -10.97 -1.82 -8.12
N TYR A 112 -10.49 -1.44 -6.95
CA TYR A 112 -9.11 -1.66 -6.50
C TYR A 112 -9.05 -2.61 -5.31
N PHE A 113 -10.12 -3.39 -5.11
CA PHE A 113 -10.21 -4.43 -4.09
C PHE A 113 -10.31 -5.80 -4.76
N GLN A 114 -9.72 -6.80 -4.12
CA GLN A 114 -10.01 -8.21 -4.41
C GLN A 114 -10.41 -8.89 -3.11
N ASN A 115 -11.63 -9.43 -3.14
CA ASN A 115 -12.24 -10.13 -2.01
C ASN A 115 -12.48 -11.59 -2.36
N THR A 116 -12.40 -12.46 -1.37
CA THR A 116 -12.71 -13.89 -1.51
C THR A 116 -13.31 -14.44 -0.22
N LEU A 117 -14.04 -15.55 -0.32
CA LEU A 117 -14.47 -16.36 0.82
C LEU A 117 -13.65 -17.65 0.96
N SER A 118 -12.64 -17.85 0.10
CA SER A 118 -11.77 -19.01 0.15
C SER A 118 -11.04 -19.12 1.49
N GLN A 119 -10.78 -20.37 1.89
CA GLN A 119 -9.84 -20.66 2.98
C GLN A 119 -8.42 -20.42 2.50
N ILE A 120 -7.59 -19.87 3.39
CA ILE A 120 -6.22 -19.50 3.09
C ILE A 120 -5.27 -20.35 3.93
N SER A 121 -4.44 -21.14 3.26
CA SER A 121 -3.41 -21.96 3.89
C SER A 121 -2.15 -21.14 4.19
N GLY A 122 -1.34 -21.59 5.16
CA GLY A 122 -0.08 -20.92 5.52
C GLY A 122 -0.24 -19.58 6.24
N ALA A 123 -1.46 -19.21 6.64
CA ALA A 123 -1.79 -17.90 7.18
C ALA A 123 -1.14 -17.63 8.56
N GLY A 124 -0.82 -18.68 9.32
CA GLY A 124 -0.09 -18.59 10.59
C GLY A 124 -0.85 -17.76 11.64
N ILE A 125 -0.18 -16.77 12.22
CA ILE A 125 -0.77 -15.86 13.22
C ILE A 125 -1.85 -14.94 12.64
N LEU A 126 -1.82 -14.74 11.31
CA LEU A 126 -2.82 -13.99 10.57
C LEU A 126 -3.84 -15.00 10.07
N THR A 127 -5.00 -15.10 10.73
CA THR A 127 -6.06 -16.03 10.33
C THR A 127 -6.54 -15.81 8.88
N THR A 128 -7.29 -16.76 8.31
CA THR A 128 -7.77 -16.71 6.91
C THR A 128 -8.40 -15.37 6.51
N GLU A 129 -9.14 -14.71 7.41
CA GLU A 129 -9.86 -13.48 7.08
C GLU A 129 -8.94 -12.26 6.88
N PHE A 130 -7.67 -12.35 7.29
CA PHE A 130 -6.68 -11.35 6.89
C PHE A 130 -6.45 -11.38 5.37
N PHE A 131 -6.46 -12.55 4.75
CA PHE A 131 -6.13 -12.72 3.33
C PHE A 131 -7.36 -12.71 2.41
N GLN A 132 -8.57 -12.75 2.98
CA GLN A 132 -9.83 -12.63 2.25
C GLN A 132 -10.07 -11.26 1.61
N THR A 133 -9.24 -10.27 1.94
CA THR A 133 -9.29 -8.91 1.38
C THR A 133 -7.89 -8.45 1.00
N SER A 134 -7.79 -7.72 -0.09
CA SER A 134 -6.53 -7.17 -0.60
C SER A 134 -6.76 -5.91 -1.44
N ARG A 135 -5.70 -5.09 -1.50
CA ARG A 135 -5.63 -3.90 -2.35
C ARG A 135 -4.94 -4.25 -3.66
N LEU A 136 -5.52 -3.79 -4.76
CA LEU A 136 -5.03 -3.93 -6.12
C LEU A 136 -4.61 -2.59 -6.70
N SER A 137 -3.59 -2.58 -7.57
CA SER A 137 -3.35 -1.44 -8.45
C SER A 137 -2.80 -1.88 -9.81
N PRO A 138 -3.38 -1.43 -10.94
CA PRO A 138 -2.87 -1.76 -12.26
C PRO A 138 -1.58 -1.02 -12.63
N GLY A 139 -1.20 0.03 -11.90
CA GLY A 139 0.01 0.82 -12.19
C GLY A 139 0.96 0.94 -11.00
N SER A 140 0.55 1.69 -9.98
CA SER A 140 1.38 2.00 -8.82
C SER A 140 0.52 2.02 -7.56
N LEU A 141 0.87 1.14 -6.62
CA LEU A 141 0.34 1.14 -5.27
C LEU A 141 1.45 1.54 -4.32
N ARG A 142 1.24 2.60 -3.53
CA ARG A 142 2.22 3.05 -2.54
C ARG A 142 1.60 3.09 -1.16
N TYR A 143 2.32 2.60 -0.17
CA TYR A 143 2.02 2.77 1.25
C TYR A 143 3.12 3.60 1.88
N TYR A 144 2.73 4.46 2.81
CA TYR A 144 3.62 5.36 3.52
C TYR A 144 3.44 5.20 5.02
N GLY A 145 4.53 4.99 5.76
CA GLY A 145 4.59 5.22 7.21
C GLY A 145 5.10 6.63 7.49
N LEU A 146 4.37 7.42 8.28
CA LEU A 146 4.61 8.87 8.43
C LEU A 146 5.12 9.22 9.84
N GLY A 147 6.20 10.00 9.95
CA GLY A 147 6.77 10.47 11.23
C GLY A 147 7.71 9.47 11.91
N TRP A 148 8.70 8.96 11.18
CA TRP A 148 9.47 7.74 11.46
C TRP A 148 11.00 7.99 11.56
N LYS A 149 11.73 7.25 12.41
CA LYS A 149 13.20 7.38 12.64
C LYS A 149 14.04 6.40 11.78
N MET A 150 15.36 6.39 11.89
CA MET A 150 16.19 5.40 11.17
C MET A 150 15.96 3.96 11.67
N GLY A 151 15.76 3.01 10.74
CA GLY A 151 15.81 1.56 10.98
C GLY A 151 14.46 0.86 11.25
N TYR A 152 13.95 0.14 10.26
CA TYR A 152 12.71 -0.63 10.37
C TYR A 152 12.78 -2.00 9.67
N THR A 153 11.97 -2.94 10.15
CA THR A 153 11.58 -4.13 9.40
C THR A 153 10.23 -3.88 8.76
N VAL A 154 10.14 -4.07 7.44
CA VAL A 154 8.89 -4.04 6.68
C VAL A 154 8.50 -5.46 6.34
N SER A 155 7.31 -5.89 6.76
CA SER A 155 6.75 -7.20 6.38
C SER A 155 5.55 -7.01 5.48
N LEU A 156 5.62 -7.62 4.30
CA LEU A 156 4.55 -7.63 3.30
C LEU A 156 3.94 -9.01 3.22
N TRP A 157 2.61 -9.08 3.28
CA TRP A 157 1.87 -10.32 3.22
C TRP A 157 0.98 -10.38 1.99
N PHE A 158 1.00 -11.53 1.34
CA PHE A 158 0.34 -11.81 0.07
C PHE A 158 -0.38 -13.15 0.11
N ALA A 159 -1.48 -13.29 -0.61
CA ALA A 159 -2.08 -14.56 -1.00
C ALA A 159 -2.78 -14.35 -2.35
N GLU A 160 -2.44 -15.13 -3.39
CA GLU A 160 -3.14 -15.01 -4.66
C GLU A 160 -4.52 -15.66 -4.57
N THR A 161 -5.57 -14.83 -4.60
CA THR A 161 -6.97 -15.25 -4.45
C THR A 161 -7.84 -14.95 -5.67
N GLY A 162 -7.32 -14.21 -6.66
CA GLY A 162 -8.03 -13.86 -7.89
C GLY A 162 -7.72 -14.78 -9.07
N ILE A 163 -6.60 -15.50 -9.01
CA ILE A 163 -6.17 -16.46 -10.03
C ILE A 163 -6.33 -17.88 -9.48
N SER A 164 -7.08 -18.73 -10.18
CA SER A 164 -7.32 -20.12 -9.77
C SER A 164 -6.05 -20.95 -9.71
N ASP A 165 -6.10 -22.03 -8.93
CA ASP A 165 -5.00 -22.98 -8.82
C ASP A 165 -4.65 -23.61 -10.18
N ALA A 166 -3.37 -23.90 -10.40
CA ALA A 166 -2.87 -24.46 -11.65
C ALA A 166 -3.50 -25.84 -11.92
N SER A 167 -3.73 -26.60 -10.86
CA SER A 167 -4.38 -27.92 -10.93
C SER A 167 -5.81 -27.88 -11.44
N THR A 168 -6.47 -26.71 -11.46
CA THR A 168 -7.84 -26.62 -12.00
C THR A 168 -7.89 -26.69 -13.52
N GLU A 169 -6.76 -26.46 -14.22
CA GLU A 169 -6.64 -26.49 -15.68
C GLU A 169 -7.67 -25.62 -16.43
N THR A 170 -8.18 -24.58 -15.77
CA THR A 170 -9.14 -23.63 -16.35
C THR A 170 -8.45 -22.41 -16.96
N TRP A 171 -9.13 -21.65 -17.82
CA TRP A 171 -8.56 -20.40 -18.38
C TRP A 171 -8.19 -19.39 -17.28
N GLN A 172 -8.90 -19.39 -16.15
CA GLN A 172 -8.57 -18.55 -15.00
C GLN A 172 -7.22 -18.91 -14.36
N SER A 173 -6.84 -20.19 -14.39
CA SER A 173 -5.55 -20.68 -13.85
C SER A 173 -4.33 -20.22 -14.66
N LEU A 174 -4.54 -19.82 -15.92
CA LEU A 174 -3.51 -19.27 -16.81
C LEU A 174 -3.14 -17.82 -16.49
N GLY A 175 -3.93 -17.16 -15.63
CA GLY A 175 -3.65 -15.81 -15.17
C GLY A 175 -2.26 -15.72 -14.53
N ARG A 176 -1.62 -14.56 -14.70
CA ARG A 176 -0.37 -14.24 -14.01
C ARG A 176 -0.48 -12.89 -13.35
N ARG A 177 0.27 -12.73 -12.27
CA ARG A 177 0.43 -11.46 -11.58
C ARG A 177 1.91 -11.29 -11.26
N VAL A 178 2.49 -10.26 -11.87
CA VAL A 178 3.92 -9.96 -11.78
C VAL A 178 4.06 -8.47 -11.51
N PHE A 179 4.77 -8.13 -10.44
CA PHE A 179 5.00 -6.73 -10.06
C PHE A 179 6.34 -6.58 -9.37
N ASP A 180 6.88 -5.37 -9.39
CA ASP A 180 8.09 -5.04 -8.65
C ASP A 180 7.72 -4.48 -7.27
N ILE A 181 8.54 -4.74 -6.26
CA ILE A 181 8.43 -4.17 -4.92
C ILE A 181 9.66 -3.31 -4.67
N TYR A 182 9.41 -2.07 -4.29
CA TYR A 182 10.41 -1.10 -3.90
C TYR A 182 10.19 -0.69 -2.44
N ILE A 183 11.28 -0.57 -1.70
CA ILE A 183 11.30 -0.04 -0.33
C ILE A 183 12.24 1.16 -0.32
N GLN A 184 11.74 2.33 0.05
CA GLN A 184 12.51 3.59 0.00
C GLN A 184 13.19 3.85 -1.35
N GLY A 185 12.48 3.54 -2.44
CA GLY A 185 12.98 3.70 -3.81
C GLY A 185 13.94 2.59 -4.29
N ASN A 186 14.45 1.72 -3.40
CA ASN A 186 15.28 0.58 -3.79
C ASN A 186 14.41 -0.58 -4.24
N ARG A 187 14.71 -1.19 -5.39
CA ARG A 187 13.98 -2.36 -5.89
C ARG A 187 14.43 -3.62 -5.15
N GLU A 188 13.68 -4.00 -4.13
CA GLU A 188 13.96 -5.18 -3.31
C GLU A 188 13.54 -6.48 -4.01
N LEU A 189 12.41 -6.47 -4.73
CA LEU A 189 11.98 -7.61 -5.54
C LEU A 189 11.61 -7.16 -6.95
N LYS A 190 12.17 -7.84 -7.94
CA LYS A 190 11.84 -7.65 -9.36
C LYS A 190 11.01 -8.84 -9.84
N ASP A 191 10.01 -8.58 -10.68
CA ASP A 191 9.17 -9.60 -11.31
C ASP A 191 8.53 -10.56 -10.29
N PHE A 192 8.14 -10.04 -9.13
CA PHE A 192 7.58 -10.82 -8.03
C PHE A 192 6.24 -11.45 -8.43
N ASN A 193 6.12 -12.76 -8.22
CA ASN A 193 4.93 -13.54 -8.53
C ASN A 193 4.58 -14.43 -7.34
N ILE A 194 3.47 -14.11 -6.67
CA ILE A 194 3.01 -14.78 -5.45
C ILE A 194 2.85 -16.30 -5.67
N ARG A 195 2.28 -16.72 -6.81
CA ARG A 195 2.09 -18.14 -7.11
C ARG A 195 3.40 -18.88 -7.36
N LYS A 196 4.45 -18.18 -7.81
CA LYS A 196 5.77 -18.81 -7.96
C LYS A 196 6.39 -19.14 -6.61
N GLU A 197 6.15 -18.31 -5.60
CA GLU A 197 6.62 -18.53 -4.22
C GLU A 197 5.93 -19.73 -3.54
N THR A 198 4.74 -20.11 -4.02
CA THR A 198 3.92 -21.18 -3.44
C THR A 198 3.91 -22.44 -4.32
N GLY A 199 4.86 -22.58 -5.25
CA GLY A 199 4.93 -23.75 -6.15
C GLY A 199 3.73 -23.86 -7.12
N GLY A 200 3.04 -22.77 -7.39
CA GLY A 200 1.86 -22.70 -8.25
C GLY A 200 0.53 -22.66 -7.50
N ALA A 201 0.53 -22.88 -6.18
CA ALA A 201 -0.68 -22.94 -5.38
C ALA A 201 -1.35 -21.56 -5.24
N SER A 202 -2.67 -21.53 -5.37
CA SER A 202 -3.49 -20.36 -5.03
C SER A 202 -3.98 -20.46 -3.57
N ASN A 203 -4.49 -19.35 -3.02
CA ASN A 203 -5.03 -19.32 -1.64
C ASN A 203 -4.00 -19.75 -0.57
N PHE A 204 -2.72 -19.44 -0.78
CA PHE A 204 -1.65 -19.72 0.16
C PHE A 204 -0.94 -18.42 0.53
N ALA A 205 -0.74 -18.19 1.83
CA ALA A 205 -0.12 -16.98 2.34
C ALA A 205 1.41 -17.00 2.19
N VAL A 206 1.96 -15.86 1.78
CA VAL A 206 3.38 -15.61 1.59
C VAL A 206 3.75 -14.33 2.33
N GLN A 207 4.81 -14.38 3.13
CA GLN A 207 5.40 -13.23 3.80
C GLN A 207 6.76 -12.90 3.16
N LYS A 208 7.04 -11.60 3.00
CA LYS A 208 8.36 -11.08 2.61
C LYS A 208 8.78 -9.96 3.57
N ASP A 209 9.97 -10.10 4.12
CA ASP A 209 10.54 -9.16 5.09
C ASP A 209 11.72 -8.40 4.48
N PHE A 210 11.78 -7.09 4.76
CA PHE A 210 12.81 -6.20 4.26
C PHE A 210 13.32 -5.31 5.39
N LYS A 211 14.63 -5.04 5.40
CA LYS A 211 15.20 -4.00 6.27
C LYS A 211 15.21 -2.68 5.52
N ALA A 212 14.67 -1.64 6.13
CA ALA A 212 14.58 -0.32 5.55
C ALA A 212 15.23 0.71 6.46
N ASN A 213 15.92 1.68 5.87
CA ASN A 213 16.39 2.86 6.59
C ASN A 213 15.58 4.08 6.16
N VAL A 214 15.14 4.90 7.11
CA VAL A 214 14.34 6.10 6.84
C VAL A 214 15.24 7.31 6.95
N SER A 215 15.35 8.06 5.85
CA SER A 215 16.17 9.27 5.75
C SER A 215 15.34 10.55 5.88
N GLU A 216 14.08 10.53 5.47
CA GLU A 216 13.24 11.74 5.35
C GLU A 216 12.01 11.70 6.25
N ASN A 217 12.08 10.98 7.38
CA ASN A 217 11.00 10.87 8.36
C ASN A 217 9.72 10.17 7.86
N PHE A 218 9.78 9.52 6.69
CA PHE A 218 8.77 8.61 6.17
C PHE A 218 9.37 7.35 5.58
N LEU A 219 8.59 6.28 5.57
CA LEU A 219 8.91 5.02 4.90
C LEU A 219 7.96 4.83 3.72
N GLU A 220 8.49 4.70 2.50
CA GLU A 220 7.72 4.35 1.31
C GLU A 220 7.87 2.87 0.96
N ILE A 221 6.74 2.23 0.72
CA ILE A 221 6.62 0.93 0.04
C ILE A 221 5.91 1.19 -1.28
N HIS A 222 6.51 0.77 -2.38
CA HIS A 222 5.92 0.94 -3.71
C HIS A 222 5.86 -0.40 -4.43
N SER A 223 4.64 -0.83 -4.76
CA SER A 223 4.39 -1.98 -5.61
C SER A 223 3.97 -1.50 -7.00
N SER A 224 4.76 -1.82 -8.02
CA SER A 224 4.52 -1.35 -9.39
C SER A 224 4.12 -2.50 -10.31
N GLY A 225 2.91 -2.40 -10.86
CA GLY A 225 2.40 -3.31 -11.88
C GLY A 225 2.99 -3.03 -13.25
N TRP A 226 3.32 -4.08 -14.00
CA TRP A 226 3.77 -3.97 -15.39
C TRP A 226 2.61 -4.14 -16.34
N LYS A 227 2.26 -3.11 -17.16
CA LYS A 227 1.34 -3.04 -18.34
C LYS A 227 0.05 -3.91 -18.34
N ARG A 228 0.11 -5.21 -18.04
CA ARG A 228 -1.00 -6.18 -17.95
C ARG A 228 -1.16 -6.83 -16.57
N TYR A 229 -0.30 -6.52 -15.61
CA TYR A 229 -0.29 -7.11 -14.28
C TYR A 229 -0.48 -6.02 -13.22
N CYS A 230 -1.40 -6.27 -12.29
CA CYS A 230 -1.64 -5.39 -11.16
C CYS A 230 -0.82 -5.80 -9.93
N ALA A 231 -0.27 -4.81 -9.24
CA ALA A 231 0.20 -4.93 -7.87
C ALA A 231 -0.93 -5.44 -6.96
N TYR A 232 -0.54 -6.15 -5.91
CA TYR A 232 -1.45 -6.84 -4.99
C TYR A 232 -0.83 -6.90 -3.61
N LEU A 233 -1.60 -6.58 -2.57
CA LEU A 233 -1.10 -6.61 -1.20
C LEU A 233 -2.25 -6.91 -0.24
N ASN A 234 -2.05 -7.85 0.68
CA ASN A 234 -3.02 -8.13 1.74
C ASN A 234 -2.69 -7.33 2.98
N LYS A 235 -1.45 -7.38 3.49
CA LYS A 235 -1.08 -6.72 4.75
C LYS A 235 0.30 -6.11 4.68
N VAL A 236 0.47 -5.06 5.47
CA VAL A 236 1.75 -4.41 5.71
C VAL A 236 1.95 -4.31 7.20
N THR A 237 3.11 -4.71 7.69
CA THR A 237 3.62 -4.20 8.96
C THR A 237 4.93 -3.47 8.73
N MET A 238 5.15 -2.50 9.59
CA MET A 238 6.41 -1.78 9.66
C MET A 238 6.73 -1.68 11.14
N ASP A 239 7.91 -2.16 11.54
CA ASP A 239 8.28 -2.36 12.94
C ASP A 239 9.66 -1.75 13.18
N HIS A 240 9.76 -0.84 14.15
CA HIS A 240 11.04 -0.21 14.46
C HIS A 240 12.03 -1.27 14.89
N LEU A 241 13.25 -1.22 14.33
CA LEU A 241 14.34 -2.04 14.81
C LEU A 241 14.68 -1.54 16.21
N SER A 242 14.17 -2.21 17.25
CA SER A 242 14.72 -2.01 18.59
C SER A 242 16.22 -2.27 18.50
N LEU A 243 17.04 -1.29 18.90
CA LEU A 243 18.43 -1.59 19.24
C LEU A 243 18.35 -2.71 20.30
N PRO A 244 19.04 -3.84 20.10
CA PRO A 244 19.08 -4.87 21.13
C PRO A 244 19.81 -4.27 22.33
N TRP A 245 19.04 -3.92 23.37
CA TRP A 245 19.48 -3.51 24.70
C TRP A 245 20.23 -2.16 24.77
N LEU A 246 19.58 -1.16 25.38
CA LEU A 246 20.24 -0.15 26.21
C LEU A 246 19.95 -0.49 27.66
#